data_AF-A0A4Y2Q2D8-F1
#
_entry.id   AF-A0A4Y2Q2D8-F1
#
_cell.length_a   1.000
_cell.length_b   1.000
_cell.length_c   1.000
_cell.angle_alpha   90.00
_cell.angle_beta   90.00
_cell.angle_gamma   90.00
#
_symmetry.space_group_name_H-M   'P 1'
#
loop_
_entity.id
_entity.type
_entity.pdbx_description
1 polymer ?
#
loop_
_entity_poly.entity_id
_entity_poly.type
_entity_poly.pdbx_seq_one_letter_code
_entity_poly.pdbx_strand_id
1 'polypeptide(L)'
;MGKNKGKGDGTESPTPVIDKCANELQIIIDKIDPEVFADGLGALVIDWFKDLGKFCSETIRAGLHYGKTLRNILVENHFKKLLPIFEIASAKIRERDAEVYDLKGLIADSDPALDKAKIRSLERENESLRAKLEG
;
A
#
# COMPACT_ATOMS: atom_id res chain seq x y z
N MET A 1 -8.98 38.48 50.72
CA MET A 1 -10.39 38.07 50.56
C MET A 1 -10.97 38.92 49.42
N GLY A 2 -11.61 38.47 48.35
CA GLY A 2 -11.91 37.14 47.83
C GLY A 2 -12.40 37.29 46.37
N LYS A 3 -12.01 36.31 45.53
CA LYS A 3 -12.60 35.74 44.30
C LYS A 3 -13.72 36.49 43.54
N ASN A 4 -13.56 36.65 42.21
CA ASN A 4 -14.12 35.72 41.22
C ASN A 4 -13.65 36.04 39.79
N LYS A 5 -12.88 35.14 39.16
CA LYS A 5 -12.74 35.08 37.69
C LYS A 5 -13.43 33.80 37.25
N GLY A 6 -14.41 33.96 36.37
CA GLY A 6 -15.24 32.90 35.81
C GLY A 6 -14.39 31.85 35.11
N LYS A 7 -14.68 30.60 35.43
CA LYS A 7 -14.12 29.41 34.82
C LYS A 7 -14.92 29.18 33.52
N GLY A 8 -14.33 29.52 32.39
CA GLY A 8 -14.85 29.12 31.09
C GLY A 8 -14.66 27.62 30.94
N ASP A 9 -15.77 26.89 30.91
CA ASP A 9 -15.81 25.47 30.60
C ASP A 9 -15.57 25.33 29.09
N GLY A 10 -14.29 25.22 28.73
CA GLY A 10 -13.88 24.89 27.37
C GLY A 10 -14.16 23.43 27.12
N THR A 11 -15.39 23.12 26.70
CA THR A 11 -15.75 21.81 26.18
C THR A 11 -14.75 21.46 25.09
N GLU A 12 -13.91 20.45 25.35
CA GLU A 12 -12.96 19.92 24.38
C GLU A 12 -13.73 19.61 23.09
N SER A 13 -13.42 20.36 22.03
CA SER A 13 -13.95 20.08 20.71
C SER A 13 -13.55 18.66 20.34
N PRO A 14 -14.46 17.80 19.85
CA PRO A 14 -14.10 16.46 19.46
C PRO A 14 -12.99 16.55 18.41
N THR A 15 -11.84 15.98 18.72
CA THR A 15 -10.72 15.88 17.78
C THR A 15 -11.27 15.23 16.50
N PRO A 16 -11.05 15.81 15.32
CA PRO A 16 -11.63 15.30 14.09
C PRO A 16 -11.15 13.86 13.88
N VAL A 17 -12.09 12.94 13.74
CA VAL A 17 -11.87 11.48 13.56
C VAL A 17 -10.88 11.17 12.42
N ILE A 18 -10.70 12.12 11.51
CA ILE A 18 -9.76 12.09 10.38
C ILE A 18 -8.29 11.92 10.86
N ASP A 19 -7.88 12.56 11.96
CA ASP A 19 -6.51 12.44 12.48
C ASP A 19 -6.19 11.04 13.05
N LYS A 20 -7.22 10.30 13.49
CA LYS A 20 -7.06 8.90 13.90
C LYS A 20 -6.89 7.98 12.70
N CYS A 21 -7.72 8.13 11.66
CA CYS A 21 -7.61 7.33 10.43
C CYS A 21 -6.26 7.55 9.72
N ALA A 22 -5.76 8.79 9.67
CA ALA A 22 -4.46 9.09 9.07
C ALA A 22 -3.31 8.36 9.78
N ASN A 23 -3.36 8.26 11.12
CA ASN A 23 -2.39 7.50 11.90
C ASN A 23 -2.55 5.98 11.71
N GLU A 24 -3.77 5.46 11.63
CA GLU A 24 -4.01 4.02 11.45
C GLU A 24 -3.51 3.51 10.09
N LEU A 25 -3.72 4.27 9.01
CA LEU A 25 -3.20 3.93 7.69
C LEU A 25 -1.68 3.90 7.66
N GLN A 26 -1.02 4.91 8.25
CA GLN A 26 0.43 4.95 8.33
C GLN A 26 0.99 3.75 9.13
N ILE A 27 0.34 3.41 10.24
CA ILE A 27 0.71 2.23 11.05
C ILE A 27 0.57 0.92 10.26
N ILE A 28 -0.44 0.80 9.40
CA ILE A 28 -0.63 -0.39 8.54
C ILE A 28 0.49 -0.44 7.49
N ILE A 29 0.79 0.68 6.83
CA ILE A 29 1.86 0.78 5.83
C ILE A 29 3.21 0.40 6.44
N ASP A 30 3.53 0.93 7.62
CA ASP A 30 4.82 0.69 8.30
C ASP A 30 5.00 -0.77 8.76
N LYS A 31 3.90 -1.54 8.86
CA LYS A 31 3.89 -2.96 9.23
C LYS A 31 3.92 -3.91 8.05
N ILE A 32 3.87 -3.40 6.81
CA ILE A 32 3.95 -4.24 5.61
C ILE A 32 5.35 -4.86 5.55
N ASP A 33 5.41 -6.18 5.65
CA ASP A 33 6.63 -6.94 5.43
C ASP A 33 6.96 -6.95 3.92
N PRO A 34 8.12 -6.43 3.48
CA PRO A 34 8.53 -6.42 2.08
C PRO A 34 8.60 -7.81 1.43
N GLU A 35 8.90 -8.86 2.18
CA GLU A 35 9.00 -10.23 1.66
C GLU A 35 7.63 -10.87 1.45
N VAL A 36 6.67 -10.57 2.35
CA VAL A 36 5.26 -10.90 2.14
C VAL A 36 4.72 -10.09 0.97
N PHE A 37 5.05 -8.81 0.89
CA PHE A 37 4.60 -7.89 -0.15
C PHE A 37 5.14 -8.22 -1.55
N ALA A 38 6.36 -8.75 -1.63
CA ALA A 38 6.95 -9.20 -2.88
C ALA A 38 6.51 -10.61 -3.28
N ASP A 39 5.67 -11.28 -2.49
CA ASP A 39 5.11 -12.61 -2.74
C ASP A 39 6.16 -13.65 -3.19
N GLY A 40 7.31 -13.67 -2.51
CA GLY A 40 8.40 -14.60 -2.82
C GLY A 40 9.11 -14.33 -4.15
N LEU A 41 8.82 -13.24 -4.86
CA LEU A 41 9.57 -12.82 -6.05
C LEU A 41 11.06 -12.60 -5.73
N GLY A 42 11.36 -12.04 -4.55
CA GLY A 42 12.72 -11.89 -4.04
C GLY A 42 13.45 -13.23 -3.97
N ALA A 43 12.79 -14.26 -3.41
CA ALA A 43 13.33 -15.62 -3.34
C ALA A 43 13.60 -16.20 -4.73
N LEU A 44 12.66 -16.03 -5.69
CA LEU A 44 12.85 -16.50 -7.08
C LEU A 44 14.06 -15.86 -7.77
N VAL A 45 14.26 -14.55 -7.59
CA VAL A 45 15.41 -13.82 -8.15
C VAL A 45 16.71 -14.29 -7.49
N ILE A 46 16.71 -14.44 -6.16
CA ILE A 46 17.88 -14.93 -5.41
C ILE A 46 18.27 -16.33 -5.86
N ASP A 47 17.31 -17.24 -6.01
CA ASP A 47 17.58 -18.61 -6.44
C ASP A 47 18.09 -18.66 -7.88
N TRP A 48 17.56 -17.80 -8.77
CA TRP A 48 18.12 -17.64 -10.12
C TRP A 48 19.59 -17.19 -10.09
N PHE A 49 19.95 -16.23 -9.23
CA PHE A 49 21.34 -15.79 -9.08
C PHE A 49 22.25 -16.88 -8.53
N LYS A 50 21.77 -17.68 -7.56
CA LYS A 50 22.53 -18.84 -7.04
C LYS A 50 22.80 -19.87 -8.13
N ASP A 51 21.78 -20.20 -8.92
CA ASP A 51 21.90 -21.13 -10.05
C ASP A 51 22.90 -20.65 -11.10
N LEU A 52 22.85 -19.36 -11.44
CA LEU A 52 23.82 -18.75 -12.34
C LEU A 52 25.24 -18.79 -11.76
N GLY A 53 25.41 -18.48 -10.47
CA GLY A 53 26.69 -18.52 -9.79
C GLY A 53 27.30 -19.93 -9.77
N LYS A 54 26.48 -20.95 -9.55
CA LYS A 54 26.90 -22.36 -9.63
C LYS A 54 27.35 -22.72 -11.05
N PHE A 55 26.57 -22.37 -12.06
CA PHE A 55 26.91 -22.61 -13.45
C PHE A 55 28.24 -21.95 -13.86
N CYS A 56 28.44 -20.68 -13.50
CA CYS A 56 29.69 -19.96 -13.76
C CYS A 56 30.88 -20.66 -13.09
N SER A 57 30.72 -21.07 -11.84
CA SER A 57 31.78 -21.78 -11.08
C SER A 57 32.15 -23.11 -11.71
N GLU A 58 31.16 -23.89 -12.14
CA GLU A 58 31.36 -25.18 -12.82
C GLU A 58 32.03 -25.00 -14.18
N THR A 59 31.64 -23.97 -14.93
CA THR A 59 32.22 -23.61 -16.22
C THR A 59 33.70 -23.24 -16.09
N ILE A 60 34.04 -22.40 -15.11
CA ILE A 60 35.44 -22.03 -14.82
C ILE A 60 36.25 -23.28 -14.44
N ARG A 61 35.72 -24.13 -13.55
CA ARG A 61 36.37 -25.38 -13.14
C ARG A 61 36.60 -26.34 -14.31
N ALA A 62 35.71 -26.35 -15.30
CA ALA A 62 35.84 -27.15 -16.51
C ALA A 62 36.85 -26.58 -17.53
N GLY A 63 37.47 -25.42 -17.25
CA GLY A 63 38.40 -24.76 -18.17
C GLY A 63 37.72 -24.24 -19.45
N LEU A 64 36.40 -24.08 -19.43
CA LEU A 64 35.64 -23.61 -20.58
C LEU A 64 35.86 -22.10 -20.77
N HIS A 65 36.38 -21.73 -21.93
CA HIS A 65 36.51 -20.33 -22.33
C HIS A 65 35.20 -19.80 -22.94
N TYR A 66 34.99 -18.49 -22.82
CA TYR A 66 33.81 -17.83 -23.37
C TYR A 66 33.82 -17.85 -24.91
N GLY A 67 32.95 -18.68 -25.47
CA GLY A 67 32.79 -18.87 -26.92
C GLY A 67 31.32 -19.01 -27.32
N LYS A 68 31.05 -19.27 -28.61
CA LYS A 68 29.68 -19.37 -29.15
C LYS A 68 28.82 -20.38 -28.36
N THR A 69 29.35 -21.56 -28.09
CA THR A 69 28.64 -22.62 -27.36
C THR A 69 28.26 -22.17 -25.95
N LEU A 70 29.21 -21.65 -25.16
CA LEU A 70 28.95 -21.23 -23.78
C LEU A 70 27.97 -20.05 -23.72
N ARG A 71 28.11 -19.08 -24.62
CA ARG A 71 27.16 -17.96 -24.75
C ARG A 71 25.75 -18.46 -25.04
N ASN A 72 25.60 -19.41 -25.96
CA ASN A 72 24.29 -19.98 -26.27
C ASN A 72 23.69 -20.68 -25.05
N ILE A 73 24.48 -21.46 -24.31
CA ILE A 73 24.05 -22.11 -23.07
C ILE A 73 23.61 -21.06 -22.03
N LEU A 74 24.37 -19.97 -21.86
CA LEU A 74 24.02 -18.90 -20.93
C LEU A 74 22.68 -18.24 -21.27
N VAL A 75 22.48 -17.94 -22.56
CA VAL A 75 21.23 -17.34 -23.06
C VAL A 75 20.05 -18.30 -22.87
N GLU A 76 20.18 -19.54 -23.35
CA GLU A 76 19.10 -20.51 -23.35
C GLU A 76 18.75 -21.02 -21.95
N ASN A 77 19.76 -21.26 -21.10
CA ASN A 77 19.54 -21.96 -19.83
C ASN A 77 19.46 -21.04 -18.62
N HIS A 78 19.89 -19.77 -18.74
CA HIS A 78 19.86 -18.81 -17.63
C HIS A 78 19.06 -17.55 -17.98
N PHE A 79 19.40 -16.82 -19.04
CA PHE A 79 18.71 -15.56 -19.33
C PHE A 79 17.27 -15.75 -19.77
N LYS A 80 16.96 -16.80 -20.55
CA LYS A 80 15.55 -17.12 -20.86
C LYS A 80 14.72 -17.45 -19.62
N LYS A 81 15.32 -18.00 -18.56
CA LYS A 81 14.62 -18.27 -17.30
C LYS A 81 14.29 -17.00 -16.51
N LEU A 82 14.93 -15.87 -16.83
CA LEU A 82 14.64 -14.59 -16.21
C LEU A 82 13.35 -13.97 -16.77
N LEU A 83 13.01 -14.26 -18.04
CA LEU A 83 11.79 -13.76 -18.69
C LEU A 83 10.50 -14.10 -17.91
N PRO A 84 10.23 -15.37 -17.53
CA PRO A 84 9.02 -15.67 -16.76
C PRO A 84 9.03 -15.02 -15.36
N ILE A 85 10.19 -14.79 -14.75
CA ILE A 85 10.29 -14.05 -13.47
C ILE A 85 9.81 -12.60 -13.68
N PHE A 86 10.23 -11.95 -14.77
CA PHE A 86 9.76 -10.60 -15.11
C PHE A 86 8.27 -10.56 -15.50
N GLU A 87 7.75 -11.60 -16.15
CA GLU A 87 6.33 -11.69 -16.47
C GLU A 87 5.48 -11.78 -15.19
N ILE A 88 5.89 -12.59 -14.22
CA ILE A 88 5.26 -12.69 -12.90
C ILE A 88 5.31 -11.34 -12.19
N ALA A 89 6.48 -10.70 -12.14
CA ALA A 89 6.64 -9.39 -11.51
C ALA A 89 5.72 -8.34 -12.16
N SER A 90 5.66 -8.32 -13.49
CA SER A 90 4.81 -7.38 -14.24
C SER A 90 3.32 -7.65 -14.02
N ALA A 91 2.91 -8.91 -13.89
CA ALA A 91 1.53 -9.26 -13.59
C ALA A 91 1.13 -8.76 -12.19
N LYS A 92 1.96 -8.99 -11.18
CA LYS A 92 1.73 -8.51 -9.81
C LYS A 92 1.65 -6.98 -9.73
N ILE A 93 2.51 -6.27 -10.46
CA ILE A 93 2.44 -4.80 -10.52
C ILE A 93 1.09 -4.36 -11.08
N ARG A 94 0.64 -4.96 -12.19
CA ARG A 94 -0.67 -4.63 -12.80
C ARG A 94 -1.85 -4.92 -11.88
N GLU A 95 -1.81 -6.04 -11.16
CA GLU A 95 -2.84 -6.40 -10.19
C GLU A 95 -2.93 -5.36 -9.08
N ARG A 96 -1.80 -4.98 -8.48
CA ARG A 96 -1.78 -3.92 -7.46
C ARG A 96 -2.21 -2.55 -8.00
N ASP A 97 -1.80 -2.20 -9.21
CA ASP A 97 -2.20 -0.93 -9.82
C ASP A 97 -3.73 -0.87 -10.00
N ALA A 98 -4.36 -2.01 -10.34
CA ALA A 98 -5.82 -2.13 -10.40
C ALA A 98 -6.46 -1.98 -9.01
N GLU A 99 -5.95 -2.66 -7.98
CA GLU A 99 -6.46 -2.52 -6.61
C GLU A 99 -6.35 -1.09 -6.09
N VAL A 100 -5.22 -0.42 -6.34
CA VAL A 100 -5.02 0.99 -5.96
C VAL A 100 -6.00 1.89 -6.71
N TYR A 101 -6.28 1.60 -7.97
CA TYR A 101 -7.27 2.34 -8.76
C TYR A 101 -8.68 2.19 -8.15
N ASP A 102 -9.09 0.97 -7.83
CA ASP A 102 -10.40 0.69 -7.22
C ASP A 102 -10.52 1.37 -5.85
N LEU A 103 -9.49 1.28 -5.01
CA LEU A 103 -9.45 1.95 -3.70
C LEU A 103 -9.55 3.47 -3.84
N LYS A 104 -8.87 4.06 -4.82
CA LYS A 104 -9.00 5.50 -5.10
C LYS A 104 -10.42 5.88 -5.51
N GLY A 105 -11.08 5.04 -6.31
CA GLY A 105 -12.49 5.22 -6.66
C GLY A 105 -13.40 5.20 -5.44
N LEU A 106 -13.25 4.19 -4.58
CA LEU A 106 -14.03 4.08 -3.34
C LEU A 106 -13.84 5.28 -2.41
N ILE A 107 -12.61 5.77 -2.26
CA ILE A 107 -12.33 6.97 -1.46
C ILE A 107 -13.02 8.20 -2.08
N ALA A 108 -12.86 8.41 -3.39
CA ALA A 108 -13.47 9.54 -4.10
C ALA A 108 -15.00 9.55 -4.01
N ASP A 109 -15.64 8.38 -3.97
CA ASP A 109 -17.10 8.26 -3.81
C ASP A 109 -17.55 8.46 -2.35
N SER A 110 -16.70 8.10 -1.39
CA SER A 110 -17.03 8.19 0.04
C SER A 110 -17.03 9.62 0.59
N ASP A 111 -16.18 10.50 0.07
CA ASP A 111 -16.11 11.93 0.47
C ASP A 111 -17.45 12.68 0.27
N PRO A 112 -18.04 12.72 -0.94
CA PRO A 112 -19.32 13.40 -1.16
C PRO A 112 -20.49 12.71 -0.45
N ALA A 113 -20.42 11.39 -0.24
CA ALA A 113 -21.42 10.66 0.54
C ALA A 113 -21.40 11.07 2.02
N LEU A 114 -20.20 11.23 2.59
CA LEU A 114 -20.00 11.70 3.96
C LEU A 114 -20.50 13.14 4.14
N ASP A 115 -20.18 14.03 3.20
CA ASP A 115 -20.66 15.42 3.21
C ASP A 115 -22.19 15.49 3.17
N LYS A 116 -22.82 14.71 2.29
CA LYS A 116 -24.29 14.63 2.20
C LYS A 116 -24.93 14.09 3.49
N ALA A 117 -24.30 13.08 4.11
CA ALA A 117 -24.77 12.55 5.38
C ALA A 117 -24.66 13.60 6.50
N LYS A 118 -23.57 14.39 6.51
CA LYS A 118 -23.35 15.47 7.48
C LYS A 118 -24.37 16.59 7.32
N ILE A 119 -24.64 17.03 6.09
CA ILE A 119 -25.68 18.01 5.78
C ILE A 119 -27.04 17.53 6.29
N ARG A 120 -27.44 16.30 5.95
CA ARG A 120 -28.72 15.71 6.43
C ARG A 120 -28.82 15.59 7.95
N SER A 121 -27.70 15.41 8.64
CA SER A 121 -27.68 15.37 10.10
C SER A 121 -27.91 16.76 10.68
N LEU A 122 -27.26 17.79 10.11
CA LEU A 122 -27.42 19.18 10.52
C LEU A 122 -28.82 19.71 10.23
N GLU A 123 -29.42 19.35 9.08
CA GLU A 123 -30.80 19.72 8.74
C GLU A 123 -31.79 19.20 9.80
N ARG A 124 -31.68 17.92 10.17
CA ARG A 124 -32.53 17.31 11.22
C ARG A 124 -32.34 17.95 12.59
N GLU A 125 -31.11 18.28 12.96
CA GLU A 125 -30.82 18.97 14.22
C GLU A 125 -31.41 20.39 14.23
N ASN A 126 -31.28 21.13 13.14
CA ASN A 126 -31.83 22.48 12.98
C ASN A 126 -33.37 22.47 13.07
N GLU A 127 -34.03 21.53 12.39
CA GLU A 127 -35.48 21.32 12.50
C GLU A 127 -35.89 21.03 13.96
N SER A 128 -35.17 20.13 14.64
CA SER A 128 -35.44 19.84 16.06
C SER A 128 -35.26 21.06 16.97
N LEU A 129 -34.27 21.91 16.70
CA LEU A 129 -34.01 23.12 17.50
C LEU A 129 -35.08 24.18 17.26
N ARG A 130 -35.49 24.38 16.00
CA ARG A 130 -36.59 25.30 15.64
C ARG A 130 -37.90 24.87 16.30
N ALA A 131 -38.24 23.59 16.25
CA ALA A 131 -39.44 23.06 16.90
C ALA A 131 -39.46 23.31 18.42
N LYS A 132 -38.29 23.32 19.09
CA LYS A 132 -38.16 23.65 20.52
C LYS A 132 -38.24 25.15 20.84
N LEU A 133 -38.05 26.01 19.84
CA LEU A 133 -38.13 27.47 19.99
C LEU A 133 -39.54 27.98 19.66
N GLU A 134 -40.28 27.27 18.81
CA GLU A 134 -41.64 27.62 18.39
C GLU A 134 -42.74 26.97 19.24
N GLY A 135 -42.40 26.01 20.11
CA GLY A 135 -43.30 25.37 21.08
C GLY A 135 -43.03 25.80 22.52
#